data_AF-A0AAQ2EV27-F1
#
_entry.id   AF-A0AAQ2EV27-F1
#
_cell.length_a   1.000
_cell.length_b   1.000
_cell.length_c   1.000
_cell.angle_alpha   90.00
_cell.angle_beta   90.00
_cell.angle_gamma   90.00
#
_symmetry.space_group_name_H-M   'P 1'
#
loop_
_entity.id
_entity.type
_entity.pdbx_description
1 polymer ?
#
loop_
_entity_poly.entity_id
_entity_poly.type
_entity_poly.pdbx_seq_one_letter_code
_entity_poly.pdbx_strand_id
1 'polypeptide(L)'
;MDFLLKFNGGQPTKNQFTKHNSDGELLFDFDINVLFGIGKNDTSFDLLTMFSIYCDRIPEELLPIGNDGVGNVICMGVNGAQKGGVFIWWKDKQVNEGANPDYQNVDLIASSFTDFLTGFSVF
;
A
#
# COMPACT_ATOMS: atom_id res chain seq x y z
N MET A 1 11.74 2.40 13.08
CA MET A 1 10.86 1.84 12.05
C MET A 1 10.78 0.36 12.35
N ASP A 2 9.78 -0.03 13.15
CA ASP A 2 9.81 -1.32 13.87
C ASP A 2 8.60 -2.20 13.53
N PHE A 3 7.74 -1.80 12.60
CA PHE A 3 6.47 -2.50 12.35
C PHE A 3 6.68 -3.97 11.97
N LEU A 4 7.52 -4.27 10.98
CA LEU A 4 7.83 -5.64 10.60
C LEU A 4 8.50 -6.42 11.73
N LEU A 5 9.32 -5.77 12.56
CA LEU A 5 9.98 -6.41 13.70
C LEU A 5 9.00 -6.73 14.83
N LYS A 6 8.00 -5.88 15.06
CA LYS A 6 7.03 -6.01 16.16
C LYS A 6 5.83 -6.88 15.80
N PHE A 7 5.31 -6.72 14.59
CA PHE A 7 4.05 -7.33 14.16
C PHE A 7 4.23 -8.33 13.01
N ASN A 8 5.27 -8.15 12.20
CA ASN A 8 5.51 -8.94 10.99
C ASN A 8 4.26 -9.00 10.09
N GLY A 9 3.73 -7.85 9.68
CA GLY A 9 2.46 -7.78 8.94
C GLY A 9 1.23 -7.97 9.83
N GLY A 10 0.10 -8.31 9.22
CA GLY A 10 -1.16 -8.61 9.91
C GLY A 10 -2.35 -7.86 9.33
N GLN A 11 -3.54 -8.20 9.84
CA GLN A 11 -4.79 -7.55 9.47
C GLN A 11 -5.13 -6.48 10.51
N PRO A 12 -5.30 -5.21 10.12
CA PRO A 12 -5.69 -4.17 11.07
C PRO A 12 -7.09 -4.44 11.62
N THR A 13 -7.27 -4.36 12.94
CA THR A 13 -8.62 -4.41 13.56
C THR A 13 -9.45 -3.18 13.21
N LYS A 14 -8.78 -2.04 13.01
CA LYS A 14 -9.35 -0.86 12.38
C LYS A 14 -8.72 -0.71 11.01
N ASN A 15 -9.44 -1.12 10.00
CA ASN A 15 -8.97 -1.24 8.65
C ASN A 15 -9.30 -0.04 7.76
N GLN A 16 -10.25 0.80 8.14
CA GLN A 16 -10.58 1.98 7.35
C GLN A 16 -9.44 3.01 7.39
N PHE A 17 -8.91 3.33 6.21
CA PHE A 17 -7.98 4.42 5.98
C PHE A 17 -8.75 5.61 5.41
N THR A 18 -8.62 6.78 6.06
CA THR A 18 -9.17 8.03 5.53
C THR A 18 -8.10 9.11 5.46
N LYS A 19 -8.19 9.96 4.43
CA LYS A 19 -7.33 11.15 4.31
C LYS A 19 -8.12 12.32 3.77
N HIS A 20 -7.91 13.47 4.40
CA HIS A 20 -8.51 14.73 4.01
C HIS A 20 -7.45 15.72 3.50
N ASN A 21 -7.85 16.65 2.65
CA ASN A 21 -7.00 17.79 2.28
C ASN A 21 -7.01 18.89 3.37
N SER A 22 -6.30 19.99 3.13
CA SER A 22 -6.23 21.13 4.07
C SER A 22 -7.57 21.81 4.32
N ASP A 23 -8.51 21.70 3.38
CA ASP A 23 -9.85 22.28 3.46
C ASP A 23 -10.86 21.34 4.12
N GLY A 24 -10.41 20.13 4.51
CA GLY A 24 -11.23 19.11 5.16
C GLY A 24 -12.02 18.24 4.19
N GLU A 25 -11.77 18.31 2.87
CA GLU A 25 -12.41 17.44 1.89
C GLU A 25 -11.79 16.03 1.93
N LEU A 26 -12.63 15.01 1.87
CA LEU A 26 -12.21 13.60 1.84
C LEU A 26 -11.56 13.28 0.50
N LEU A 27 -10.26 12.95 0.53
CA LEU A 27 -9.47 12.55 -0.64
C LEU A 27 -9.45 11.04 -0.83
N PHE A 28 -9.35 10.28 0.25
CA PHE A 28 -9.28 8.82 0.23
C PHE A 28 -10.12 8.24 1.35
N ASP A 29 -10.86 7.17 1.02
CA ASP A 29 -11.64 6.36 1.95
C ASP A 29 -11.69 4.93 1.40
N PHE A 30 -10.96 4.03 2.05
CA PHE A 30 -10.91 2.62 1.69
C PHE A 30 -10.44 1.76 2.86
N ASP A 31 -10.73 0.46 2.81
CA ASP A 31 -10.30 -0.49 3.82
C ASP A 31 -8.94 -1.11 3.50
N ILE A 32 -8.20 -1.48 4.54
CA ILE A 32 -7.01 -2.31 4.46
C ILE A 32 -7.34 -3.72 4.95
N ASN A 33 -7.32 -4.68 4.04
CA ASN A 33 -7.53 -6.08 4.40
C ASN A 33 -6.30 -6.66 5.13
N VAL A 34 -5.10 -6.42 4.60
CA VAL A 34 -3.86 -6.99 5.17
C VAL A 34 -2.65 -6.11 4.87
N LEU A 35 -1.75 -6.02 5.85
CA LEU A 35 -0.36 -5.59 5.65
C LEU A 35 0.53 -6.84 5.60
N PHE A 36 1.35 -6.95 4.56
CA PHE A 36 2.15 -8.14 4.30
C PHE A 36 3.25 -8.32 5.35
N GLY A 37 3.49 -9.58 5.71
CA GLY A 37 4.60 -9.99 6.55
C GLY A 37 5.59 -10.85 5.80
N ILE A 38 6.71 -11.19 6.45
CA ILE A 38 7.77 -12.02 5.89
C ILE A 38 7.60 -13.46 6.39
N GLY A 39 7.65 -14.43 5.47
CA GLY A 39 7.62 -15.86 5.77
C GLY A 39 6.24 -16.33 6.24
N LYS A 40 5.17 -15.80 5.64
CA LYS A 40 3.80 -16.22 5.98
C LYS A 40 3.44 -17.52 5.25
N ASN A 41 2.75 -18.41 5.97
CA ASN A 41 2.23 -19.66 5.39
C ASN A 41 1.12 -19.39 4.36
N ASP A 42 0.28 -18.40 4.64
CA ASP A 42 -0.67 -17.89 3.66
C ASP A 42 0.06 -16.96 2.69
N THR A 43 0.15 -17.40 1.44
CA THR A 43 0.85 -16.67 0.39
C THR A 43 0.22 -15.31 0.12
N SER A 44 -1.09 -15.15 0.32
CA SER A 44 -1.81 -13.87 0.17
C SER A 44 -1.45 -12.82 1.23
N PHE A 45 -0.67 -13.22 2.25
CA PHE A 45 -0.21 -12.39 3.36
C PHE A 45 1.32 -12.22 3.33
N ASP A 46 2.02 -12.93 2.46
CA ASP A 46 3.49 -12.96 2.39
C ASP A 46 4.03 -11.89 1.44
N LEU A 47 4.96 -11.09 1.93
CA LEU A 47 5.54 -9.95 1.23
C LEU A 47 6.33 -10.40 0.00
N LEU A 48 7.13 -11.47 0.10
CA LEU A 48 7.95 -11.93 -1.03
C LEU A 48 7.07 -12.51 -2.14
N THR A 49 6.03 -13.24 -1.75
CA THR A 49 5.07 -13.81 -2.68
C THR A 49 4.29 -12.71 -3.40
N MET A 50 3.80 -11.71 -2.65
CA MET A 50 3.09 -10.57 -3.21
C MET A 50 4.00 -9.70 -4.09
N PHE A 51 5.24 -9.46 -3.68
CA PHE A 51 6.23 -8.79 -4.51
C PHE A 51 6.38 -9.47 -5.86
N SER A 52 6.54 -10.79 -5.88
CA SER A 52 6.69 -11.56 -7.13
C SER A 52 5.46 -11.49 -8.05
N ILE A 53 4.27 -11.21 -7.51
CA ILE A 53 3.02 -11.07 -8.28
C ILE A 53 2.87 -9.66 -8.86
N TYR A 54 3.35 -8.64 -8.14
CA TYR A 54 3.08 -7.24 -8.47
C TYR A 54 4.28 -6.48 -9.03
N CYS A 55 5.51 -6.99 -8.93
CA CYS A 55 6.73 -6.26 -9.32
C CYS A 55 6.71 -5.76 -10.77
N ASP A 56 6.05 -6.49 -11.68
CA ASP A 56 5.94 -6.11 -13.10
C ASP A 56 4.70 -5.25 -13.41
N ARG A 57 3.90 -4.91 -12.37
CA ARG A 57 2.63 -4.17 -12.49
C ARG A 57 2.64 -2.81 -11.79
N ILE A 58 3.63 -2.59 -10.92
CA ILE A 58 3.81 -1.35 -10.16
C ILE A 58 5.17 -0.73 -10.54
N PRO A 59 5.35 0.60 -10.39
CA PRO A 59 6.65 1.23 -10.60
C PRO A 59 7.77 0.55 -9.80
N GLU A 60 8.96 0.41 -10.40
CA GLU A 60 10.07 -0.40 -9.86
C GLU A 60 10.60 0.08 -8.49
N GLU A 61 10.41 1.35 -8.17
CA GLU A 61 10.80 1.95 -6.89
C GLU A 61 9.80 1.66 -5.76
N LEU A 62 8.66 1.04 -6.07
CA LEU A 62 7.60 0.73 -5.13
C LEU A 62 7.65 -0.74 -4.70
N LEU A 63 7.54 -0.95 -3.39
CA LEU A 63 7.41 -2.27 -2.76
C LEU A 63 5.96 -2.47 -2.31
N PRO A 64 5.27 -3.56 -2.69
CA PRO A 64 3.94 -3.83 -2.16
C PRO A 64 4.04 -4.23 -0.68
N ILE A 65 3.22 -3.60 0.16
CA ILE A 65 3.22 -3.76 1.61
C ILE A 65 1.85 -4.15 2.17
N GLY A 66 0.80 -4.16 1.35
CA GLY A 66 -0.54 -4.61 1.76
C GLY A 66 -1.56 -4.56 0.63
N ASN A 67 -2.80 -4.95 0.92
CA ASN A 67 -3.94 -4.82 0.00
C ASN A 67 -5.23 -4.46 0.75
N ASP A 68 -6.23 -4.05 -0.04
CA ASP A 68 -7.58 -3.69 0.44
C ASP A 68 -8.60 -4.84 0.36
N GLY A 69 -8.20 -6.01 -0.12
CA GLY A 69 -9.09 -7.18 -0.27
C GLY A 69 -9.97 -7.17 -1.52
N VAL A 70 -9.99 -6.08 -2.31
CA VAL A 70 -10.74 -5.99 -3.58
C VAL A 70 -9.83 -5.83 -4.81
N GLY A 71 -8.52 -5.75 -4.57
CA GLY A 71 -7.46 -5.93 -5.55
C GLY A 71 -6.54 -4.73 -5.71
N ASN A 72 -6.77 -3.63 -4.98
CA ASN A 72 -5.82 -2.52 -4.93
C ASN A 72 -4.66 -2.87 -3.99
N VAL A 73 -3.50 -2.30 -4.27
CA VAL A 73 -2.26 -2.66 -3.58
C VAL A 73 -1.66 -1.44 -2.91
N ILE A 74 -1.36 -1.58 -1.63
CA ILE A 74 -0.69 -0.54 -0.87
C ILE A 74 0.80 -0.74 -1.06
N CYS A 75 1.50 0.30 -1.49
CA CYS A 75 2.91 0.27 -1.80
C CYS A 75 3.70 1.28 -0.96
N MET A 76 4.97 0.99 -0.72
CA MET A 76 5.94 1.91 -0.12
C MET A 76 7.04 2.22 -1.12
N GLY A 77 7.37 3.50 -1.29
CA GLY A 77 8.55 3.89 -2.05
C GLY A 77 9.82 3.52 -1.27
N VAL A 78 10.67 2.69 -1.87
CA VAL A 78 11.92 2.21 -1.24
C VAL A 78 13.17 2.84 -1.83
N ASN A 79 13.05 3.51 -2.97
CA ASN A 79 14.16 4.13 -3.67
C ASN A 79 13.77 5.47 -4.34
N GLY A 80 14.77 6.21 -4.82
CA GLY A 80 14.59 7.41 -5.62
C GLY A 80 13.84 8.54 -4.91
N ALA A 81 13.14 9.37 -5.71
CA ALA A 81 12.37 10.52 -5.21
C ALA A 81 11.14 10.12 -4.36
N GLN A 82 10.69 8.87 -4.50
CA GLN A 82 9.48 8.36 -3.84
C GLN A 82 9.77 7.71 -2.49
N LYS A 83 11.06 7.60 -2.13
CA LYS A 83 11.50 6.92 -0.92
C LYS A 83 10.80 7.46 0.33
N GLY A 84 10.17 6.54 1.08
CA GLY A 84 9.45 6.82 2.31
C GLY A 84 7.94 7.03 2.11
N GLY A 85 7.51 7.46 0.93
CA GLY A 85 6.10 7.66 0.61
C GLY A 85 5.30 6.36 0.63
N VAL A 86 4.02 6.46 0.97
CA VAL A 86 3.05 5.37 0.88
C VAL A 86 2.04 5.69 -0.20
N PHE A 87 1.81 4.72 -1.07
CA PHE A 87 1.01 4.85 -2.28
C PHE A 87 -0.08 3.79 -2.30
N ILE A 88 -1.14 4.06 -3.05
CA ILE A 88 -2.10 3.05 -3.47
C ILE A 88 -2.00 2.90 -5.00
N TRP A 89 -1.87 1.66 -5.44
CA TRP A 89 -2.00 1.27 -6.83
C TRP A 89 -3.42 0.77 -7.07
N TRP A 90 -4.13 1.41 -8.00
CA TRP A 90 -5.54 1.13 -8.31
C TRP A 90 -5.66 0.12 -9.45
N LYS A 91 -6.23 -1.05 -9.16
CA LYS A 91 -6.44 -2.11 -10.17
C LYS A 91 -7.32 -1.62 -11.31
N ASP A 92 -8.41 -0.93 -11.00
CA ASP A 92 -9.45 -0.57 -11.98
C ASP A 92 -9.03 0.59 -12.90
N LYS A 93 -7.92 1.26 -12.59
CA LYS A 93 -7.31 2.31 -13.42
C LYS A 93 -6.08 1.80 -14.19
N GLN A 94 -5.75 0.52 -14.08
CA GLN A 94 -4.58 -0.06 -14.72
C GLN A 94 -4.67 0.11 -16.25
N VAL A 95 -3.58 0.61 -16.86
CA VAL A 95 -3.41 0.65 -18.32
C VAL A 95 -3.13 -0.75 -18.90
N ASN A 96 -3.29 -0.88 -20.22
CA ASN A 96 -3.18 -2.13 -20.98
C ASN A 96 -2.09 -3.09 -20.47
N GLU A 97 -2.43 -4.37 -20.37
CA GLU A 97 -1.47 -5.42 -20.03
C GLU A 97 -0.23 -5.36 -20.95
N GLY A 98 0.97 -5.38 -20.36
CA GLY A 98 2.25 -5.32 -21.07
C GLY A 98 2.83 -3.92 -21.28
N ALA A 99 2.14 -2.85 -20.87
CA ALA A 99 2.76 -1.53 -20.76
C ALA A 99 3.71 -1.46 -19.55
N ASN A 100 4.76 -0.64 -19.65
CA ASN A 100 5.62 -0.37 -18.51
C ASN A 100 4.81 0.27 -17.38
N PRO A 101 4.94 -0.20 -16.12
CA PRO A 101 4.27 0.41 -14.99
C PRO A 101 4.64 1.89 -14.86
N ASP A 102 3.64 2.73 -14.67
CA ASP A 102 3.81 4.16 -14.41
C ASP A 102 2.90 4.61 -13.26
N TYR A 103 2.81 5.93 -13.06
CA TYR A 103 2.05 6.53 -11.97
C TYR A 103 0.60 6.90 -12.36
N GLN A 104 0.10 6.53 -13.54
CA GLN A 104 -1.25 6.92 -13.97
C GLN A 104 -2.36 6.36 -13.06
N ASN A 105 -2.13 5.18 -12.46
CA ASN A 105 -3.03 4.54 -11.52
C ASN A 105 -2.47 4.44 -10.11
N VAL A 106 -1.50 5.29 -9.77
CA VAL A 106 -0.84 5.29 -8.45
C VAL A 106 -1.00 6.64 -7.79
N ASP A 107 -1.63 6.66 -6.61
CA ASP A 107 -1.84 7.88 -5.83
C ASP A 107 -1.00 7.86 -4.53
N LEU A 108 -0.40 9.00 -4.19
CA LEU A 108 0.30 9.18 -2.91
C LEU A 108 -0.71 9.37 -1.77
N ILE A 109 -0.83 8.37 -0.90
CA ILE A 109 -1.75 8.39 0.23
C ILE A 109 -1.10 8.90 1.51
N ALA A 110 0.21 8.77 1.70
CA ALA A 110 0.91 9.36 2.85
C ALA A 110 2.37 9.68 2.55
N SER A 111 2.92 10.72 3.17
CA SER A 111 4.33 11.12 3.02
C SER A 111 5.31 10.16 3.72
N SER A 112 4.83 9.41 4.71
CA SER A 112 5.62 8.40 5.41
C SER A 112 4.75 7.24 5.87
N PHE A 113 5.38 6.10 6.18
CA PHE A 113 4.67 4.98 6.80
C PHE A 113 4.06 5.34 8.16
N THR A 114 4.70 6.22 8.92
CA THR A 114 4.13 6.71 10.18
C THR A 114 2.88 7.53 9.92
N ASP A 115 2.89 8.44 8.95
CA ASP A 115 1.71 9.24 8.59
C ASP A 115 0.58 8.33 8.09
N PHE A 116 0.91 7.30 7.30
CA PHE A 116 -0.06 6.30 6.86
C PHE A 116 -0.75 5.62 8.06
N LEU A 117 0.02 5.20 9.07
CA LEU A 117 -0.54 4.60 10.29
C LEU A 117 -1.42 5.56 11.10
N THR A 118 -1.26 6.88 10.97
CA THR A 118 -2.16 7.85 11.62
C THR A 118 -3.50 8.01 10.91
N GLY A 119 -3.59 7.62 9.63
CA GLY A 119 -4.82 7.70 8.81
C GLY A 119 -5.86 6.62 9.13
N PHE A 120 -5.53 5.65 9.99
CA PHE A 120 -6.50 4.70 10.53
C PHE A 120 -7.25 5.37 11.68
N SER A 121 -8.56 5.55 11.52
CA SER A 121 -9.41 6.28 12.45
C SER A 121 -9.20 5.84 13.91
N VAL A 122 -9.06 6.84 14.78
CA VAL A 122 -8.84 6.78 16.23
C VAL A 122 -10.02 6.06 16.94
N PHE A 123 -9.81 5.56 18.16
CA PHE A 123 -10.66 4.59 18.90
C PHE A 123 -12.11 5.00 19.13
#